data_AF-A0A1G0AKN5-F1
#
_entry.id   AF-A0A1G0AKN5-F1
#
_cell.length_a   1.000
_cell.length_b   1.000
_cell.length_c   1.000
_cell.angle_alpha   90.00
_cell.angle_beta   90.00
_cell.angle_gamma   90.00
#
_symmetry.space_group_name_H-M   'P 1'
#
loop_
_entity.id
_entity.type
_entity.pdbx_description
1 polymer ?
#
loop_
_entity_poly.entity_id
_entity_poly.type
_entity_poly.pdbx_seq_one_letter_code
_entity_poly.pdbx_strand_id
1 'polypeptide(L)'
;MTPFGGTSSDLALSQVGINREALESNTSLDPLLDRVRVAFVGRARIRPLLMDRFFEVVPLDEHRPDAFARSPGGEVVLAEGDAVLRGYGLPRTGEDVLINNVFGARLNATASPVEFERILRELLAEGARDRGENT
;
A
#
# COMPACT_ATOMS: atom_id res chain seq x y z
N MET A 1 -6.47 -4.51 9.69
CA MET A 1 -5.70 -5.60 9.04
C MET A 1 -6.64 -6.23 8.03
N THR A 2 -6.13 -6.61 6.87
CA THR A 2 -6.96 -7.10 5.75
C THR A 2 -6.35 -8.40 5.23
N PRO A 3 -7.13 -9.45 4.93
CA PRO A 3 -6.57 -10.71 4.43
C PRO A 3 -5.97 -10.54 3.03
N PHE A 4 -5.01 -11.37 2.67
CA PHE A 4 -4.46 -11.43 1.32
C PHE A 4 -5.31 -12.31 0.39
N GLY A 5 -5.75 -11.77 -0.75
CA GLY A 5 -6.61 -12.44 -1.74
C GLY A 5 -5.83 -13.13 -2.85
N GLY A 6 -4.58 -12.73 -3.08
CA GLY A 6 -3.72 -13.31 -4.11
C GLY A 6 -3.15 -12.27 -5.06
N THR A 7 -2.77 -12.73 -6.26
CA THR A 7 -2.26 -11.88 -7.34
C THR A 7 -3.14 -11.97 -8.57
N SER A 8 -3.20 -10.88 -9.34
CA SER A 8 -3.96 -10.82 -10.61
C SER A 8 -3.20 -10.03 -11.67
N SER A 9 -3.37 -10.43 -12.94
CA SER A 9 -2.90 -9.70 -14.11
C SER A 9 -3.71 -8.44 -14.41
N ASP A 10 -4.89 -8.27 -13.79
CA ASP A 10 -5.78 -7.13 -13.99
C ASP A 10 -5.27 -5.83 -13.32
N LEU A 11 -4.14 -5.91 -12.61
CA LEU A 11 -3.54 -4.84 -11.83
C LEU A 11 -2.11 -4.54 -12.29
N ALA A 12 -1.76 -3.26 -12.34
CA ALA A 12 -0.38 -2.83 -12.53
C ALA A 12 0.45 -3.01 -11.26
N LEU A 13 1.78 -3.13 -11.39
CA LEU A 13 2.72 -3.31 -10.26
C LEU A 13 2.72 -2.18 -9.21
N SER A 14 2.11 -1.04 -9.54
CA SER A 14 1.88 0.12 -8.67
C SER A 14 0.46 0.19 -8.11
N GLN A 15 -0.37 -0.82 -8.34
CA GLN A 15 -1.77 -0.87 -7.93
C GLN A 15 -2.00 -1.98 -6.91
N VAL A 16 -2.97 -1.74 -6.04
CA VAL A 16 -3.52 -2.73 -5.12
C VAL A 16 -5.03 -2.75 -5.28
N GLY A 17 -5.57 -3.94 -5.48
CA GLY A 17 -7.01 -4.15 -5.64
C GLY A 17 -7.66 -4.50 -4.32
N ILE A 18 -8.80 -3.89 -4.04
CA ILE A 18 -9.73 -4.28 -2.98
C ILE A 18 -11.14 -4.16 -3.53
N ASN A 19 -12.03 -5.09 -3.19
CA ASN A 19 -13.44 -5.03 -3.57
C ASN A 19 -14.05 -3.66 -3.23
N ARG A 20 -14.77 -3.08 -4.21
CA ARG A 20 -15.41 -1.76 -4.08
C ARG A 20 -16.31 -1.67 -2.85
N GLU A 21 -17.20 -2.65 -2.66
CA GLU A 21 -18.13 -2.66 -1.53
C GLU A 21 -17.38 -2.69 -0.20
N ALA A 22 -16.31 -3.48 -0.12
CA ALA A 22 -15.50 -3.57 1.09
C ALA A 22 -14.68 -2.31 1.35
N LEU A 23 -14.21 -1.61 0.31
CA LEU A 23 -13.57 -0.31 0.44
C LEU A 23 -14.52 0.71 1.06
N GLU A 24 -15.74 0.79 0.52
CA GLU A 24 -16.76 1.75 0.96
C GLU A 24 -17.29 1.44 2.37
N SER A 25 -17.45 0.17 2.72
CA SER A 25 -18.03 -0.23 4.01
C SER A 25 -17.02 -0.29 5.15
N ASN A 26 -15.76 -0.66 4.87
CA ASN A 26 -14.80 -1.03 5.90
C ASN A 26 -13.63 -0.06 6.02
N THR A 27 -13.49 0.89 5.10
CA THR A 27 -12.33 1.79 5.08
C THR A 27 -12.75 3.23 4.82
N SER A 28 -11.99 4.18 5.37
CA SER A 28 -12.08 5.59 5.02
C SER A 28 -11.10 5.95 3.90
N LEU A 29 -10.73 4.98 3.05
CA LEU A 29 -9.80 5.18 1.94
C LEU A 29 -10.56 5.81 0.78
N ASP A 30 -10.03 6.91 0.23
CA ASP A 30 -10.49 7.45 -1.04
C ASP A 30 -9.65 6.86 -2.18
N PRO A 31 -10.19 5.97 -3.04
CA PRO A 31 -9.42 5.35 -4.11
C PRO A 31 -8.86 6.34 -5.15
N LEU A 32 -9.43 7.54 -5.24
CA LEU A 32 -8.98 8.58 -6.18
C LEU A 32 -7.79 9.37 -5.65
N LEU A 33 -7.66 9.50 -4.32
CA LEU A 33 -6.70 10.41 -3.69
C LEU A 33 -5.65 9.68 -2.84
N ASP A 34 -6.01 8.53 -2.27
CA ASP A 34 -5.17 7.84 -1.32
C ASP A 34 -4.14 6.94 -2.00
N ARG A 35 -2.93 7.01 -1.45
CA ARG A 35 -1.86 6.06 -1.72
C ARG A 35 -1.59 5.27 -0.45
N VAL A 36 -1.53 3.96 -0.59
CA VAL A 36 -1.36 3.04 0.54
C VAL A 36 -0.03 2.33 0.46
N ARG A 37 0.49 1.97 1.62
CA ARG A 37 1.62 1.07 1.76
C ARG A 37 1.12 -0.28 2.24
N VAL A 38 1.55 -1.34 1.55
CA VAL A 38 1.21 -2.73 1.90
C VAL A 38 2.40 -3.39 2.59
N ALA A 39 2.22 -3.81 3.85
CA ALA A 39 3.20 -4.55 4.63
C ALA A 39 2.65 -5.94 5.03
N PHE A 40 3.51 -6.94 5.10
CA PHE A 40 3.12 -8.30 5.49
C PHE A 40 3.51 -8.54 6.95
N VAL A 41 2.57 -9.07 7.72
CA VAL A 41 2.76 -9.33 9.15
C VAL A 41 3.80 -10.45 9.34
N GLY A 42 4.68 -10.32 10.34
CA GLY A 42 5.68 -11.33 10.68
C GLY A 42 6.84 -11.49 9.68
N ARG A 43 6.89 -10.69 8.60
CA ARG A 43 7.98 -10.73 7.62
C ARG A 43 8.92 -9.54 7.83
N ALA A 44 10.17 -9.83 8.18
CA ALA A 44 11.19 -8.81 8.43
C ALA A 44 11.47 -8.01 7.14
N ARG A 45 11.38 -6.69 7.24
CA ARG A 45 11.70 -5.77 6.16
C ARG A 45 13.21 -5.59 6.09
N ILE A 46 13.79 -5.99 4.98
CA ILE A 46 15.22 -5.77 4.69
C ILE A 46 15.44 -4.38 4.04
N ARG A 47 14.39 -3.69 3.60
CA ARG A 47 14.50 -2.41 2.87
C ARG A 47 14.26 -1.18 3.75
N PRO A 48 15.05 -0.10 3.56
CA PRO A 48 14.80 1.19 4.20
C PRO A 48 13.40 1.74 3.89
N LEU A 49 12.82 2.47 4.84
CA LEU A 49 11.47 3.05 4.74
C LEU A 49 11.27 3.92 3.48
N LEU A 50 12.33 4.59 3.02
CA LEU A 50 12.33 5.43 1.82
C LEU A 50 12.17 4.64 0.51
N MET A 51 12.50 3.34 0.53
CA MET A 51 12.33 2.44 -0.63
C MET A 51 11.02 1.66 -0.57
N ASP A 52 10.10 2.03 0.33
CA ASP A 52 8.77 1.47 0.35
C ASP A 52 7.99 1.87 -0.89
N ARG A 53 7.32 0.87 -1.48
CA ARG A 53 6.40 1.12 -2.58
C ARG A 53 5.06 1.61 -2.05
N PHE A 54 4.58 2.65 -2.69
CA PHE A 54 3.22 3.16 -2.54
C PHE A 54 2.36 2.61 -3.66
N PHE A 55 1.13 2.25 -3.32
CA PHE A 55 0.16 1.67 -4.24
C PHE A 55 -1.02 2.60 -4.38
N GLU A 56 -1.49 2.73 -5.61
CA GLU A 56 -2.84 3.23 -5.91
C GLU A 56 -3.86 2.17 -5.53
N VAL A 57 -4.89 2.57 -4.78
CA VAL A 57 -6.01 1.69 -4.45
C VAL A 57 -6.97 1.66 -5.64
N VAL A 58 -7.19 0.47 -6.18
CA VAL A 58 -8.12 0.24 -7.29
C VAL A 58 -9.35 -0.48 -6.76
N PRO A 59 -10.56 0.11 -6.85
CA PRO A 59 -11.78 -0.57 -6.48
C PRO A 59 -12.06 -1.68 -7.49
N LEU A 60 -12.14 -2.91 -7.01
CA LEU A 60 -12.39 -4.09 -7.84
C LEU A 60 -13.89 -4.27 -8.06
N ASP A 61 -14.24 -4.53 -9.32
CA ASP A 61 -15.59 -4.79 -9.82
C ASP A 61 -15.53 -5.72 -11.04
N GLU A 62 -16.67 -5.92 -11.70
CA GLU A 62 -16.82 -6.80 -12.87
C GLU A 62 -15.91 -6.43 -14.06
N HIS A 63 -15.36 -5.21 -14.13
CA HIS A 63 -14.42 -4.82 -15.18
C HIS A 63 -13.03 -5.45 -14.99
N ARG A 64 -12.74 -6.04 -13.81
CA ARG A 64 -11.50 -6.74 -13.47
C ARG A 64 -11.82 -8.13 -12.90
N PRO A 65 -12.32 -9.05 -13.72
CA PRO A 65 -12.94 -10.28 -13.24
C PRO A 65 -11.99 -11.20 -12.48
N ASP A 66 -10.70 -11.28 -12.85
CA ASP A 66 -9.74 -12.13 -12.15
C ASP A 66 -9.36 -11.53 -10.79
N ALA A 67 -9.11 -10.22 -10.74
CA ALA A 67 -8.86 -9.55 -9.46
C ALA A 67 -10.09 -9.59 -8.55
N PHE A 68 -11.29 -9.33 -9.08
CA PHE A 68 -12.54 -9.31 -8.31
C PHE A 68 -12.86 -10.66 -7.69
N ALA A 69 -12.68 -11.76 -8.43
CA ALA A 69 -12.87 -13.13 -7.92
C ALA A 69 -11.96 -13.48 -6.73
N ARG A 70 -10.83 -12.76 -6.57
CA ARG A 70 -9.86 -12.95 -5.49
C ARG A 70 -10.10 -12.07 -4.27
N SER A 71 -11.12 -11.19 -4.32
CA SER A 71 -11.49 -10.29 -3.22
C SER A 71 -12.98 -10.42 -2.83
N PRO A 72 -13.55 -11.62 -2.65
CA PRO A 72 -14.98 -11.77 -2.32
C PRO A 72 -15.40 -11.07 -1.01
N GLY A 73 -14.50 -10.96 -0.03
CA GLY A 73 -14.74 -10.34 1.28
C GLY A 73 -13.99 -9.03 1.51
N GLY A 74 -13.31 -8.49 0.48
CA GLY A 74 -12.45 -7.30 0.61
C GLY A 74 -10.98 -7.62 0.87
N GLU A 75 -10.52 -8.80 0.46
CA GLU A 75 -9.12 -9.18 0.52
C GLU A 75 -8.23 -8.33 -0.40
N VAL A 76 -6.97 -8.18 -0.01
CA VAL A 76 -5.98 -7.43 -0.77
C VAL A 76 -5.48 -8.27 -1.94
N VAL A 77 -5.65 -7.74 -3.15
CA VAL A 77 -5.13 -8.34 -4.38
C VAL A 77 -3.95 -7.51 -4.88
N LEU A 78 -2.84 -8.16 -5.18
CA LEU A 78 -1.65 -7.51 -5.73
C LEU A 78 -1.51 -7.83 -7.22
N ALA A 79 -0.68 -7.07 -7.92
CA ALA A 79 -0.33 -7.39 -9.30
C ALA A 79 0.44 -8.71 -9.40
N GLU A 80 0.24 -9.42 -10.51
CA GLU A 80 1.12 -10.51 -10.89
C GLU A 80 2.56 -9.99 -11.07
N GLY A 81 3.55 -10.73 -10.58
CA GLY A 81 4.96 -10.30 -10.56
C GLY A 81 5.36 -9.41 -9.38
N ASP A 82 4.42 -9.04 -8.49
CA ASP A 82 4.73 -8.23 -7.30
C ASP A 82 5.77 -8.90 -6.37
N ALA A 83 5.76 -10.23 -6.31
CA ALA A 83 6.74 -11.04 -5.58
C ALA A 83 8.19 -10.77 -6.03
N VAL A 84 8.41 -10.60 -7.34
CA VAL A 84 9.73 -10.38 -7.93
C VAL A 84 10.33 -9.06 -7.44
N LEU A 85 9.49 -8.02 -7.34
CA LEU A 85 9.93 -6.69 -6.92
C LEU A 85 10.27 -6.61 -5.43
N ARG A 86 9.62 -7.44 -4.59
CA ARG A 86 9.83 -7.43 -3.13
C ARG A 86 11.12 -8.12 -2.72
N GLY A 87 11.59 -9.10 -3.49
CA GLY A 87 12.76 -9.91 -3.12
C GLY A 87 12.51 -10.87 -1.95
N TYR A 88 11.25 -11.04 -1.55
CA TYR A 88 10.77 -12.03 -0.58
C TYR A 88 9.38 -12.51 -1.00
N GLY A 89 9.01 -13.72 -0.58
CA GLY A 89 7.76 -14.36 -0.97
C GLY A 89 6.51 -13.61 -0.49
N LEU A 90 5.44 -13.72 -1.28
CA LEU A 90 4.12 -13.20 -0.92
C LEU A 90 3.51 -14.03 0.23
N PRO A 91 2.57 -13.44 1.01
CA PRO A 91 1.73 -14.18 1.93
C PRO A 91 0.92 -15.27 1.24
N ARG A 92 0.49 -16.27 2.01
CA ARG A 92 -0.53 -17.22 1.54
C ARG A 92 -1.89 -16.52 1.52
N THR A 93 -2.78 -16.94 0.63
CA THR A 93 -4.16 -16.46 0.61
C THR A 93 -4.80 -16.67 1.99
N GLY A 94 -5.46 -15.63 2.51
CA GLY A 94 -6.05 -15.58 3.85
C GLY A 94 -5.09 -15.11 4.97
N GLU A 95 -3.77 -14.98 4.73
CA GLU A 95 -2.88 -14.37 5.71
C GLU A 95 -3.11 -12.85 5.79
N ASP A 96 -3.01 -12.30 7.01
CA ASP A 96 -3.21 -10.87 7.23
C ASP A 96 -2.09 -10.01 6.64
N VAL A 97 -2.52 -8.93 5.99
CA VAL A 97 -1.67 -7.84 5.54
C VAL A 97 -2.09 -6.52 6.19
N LEU A 98 -1.10 -5.65 6.33
CA LEU A 98 -1.27 -4.29 6.84
C LEU A 98 -1.32 -3.32 5.67
N ILE A 99 -2.42 -2.57 5.60
CA ILE A 99 -2.61 -1.47 4.67
C ILE A 99 -2.52 -0.19 5.47
N ASN A 100 -1.48 0.60 5.22
CA ASN A 100 -1.28 1.88 5.87
C ASN A 100 -1.56 2.98 4.86
N ASN A 101 -2.53 3.85 5.12
CA ASN A 101 -2.72 5.06 4.33
C ASN A 101 -1.56 6.03 4.63
N VAL A 102 -0.89 6.51 3.58
CA VAL A 102 0.25 7.42 3.71
C VAL A 102 -0.15 8.86 3.39
N PHE A 103 -1.18 9.08 2.57
CA PHE A 103 -1.54 10.40 2.07
C PHE A 103 -2.85 10.96 2.67
N GLY A 104 -3.89 10.16 2.91
CA GLY A 104 -5.12 10.65 3.53
C GLY A 104 -4.95 11.12 4.98
N ALA A 105 -4.02 10.50 5.73
CA ALA A 105 -3.67 10.95 7.08
C ALA A 105 -2.92 12.29 7.11
N ARG A 106 -2.24 12.67 6.02
CA ARG A 106 -1.50 13.94 5.91
C ARG A 106 -2.29 15.03 5.20
N LEU A 107 -3.16 14.71 4.25
CA LEU A 107 -4.01 15.70 3.57
C LEU A 107 -5.08 16.28 4.51
N ASN A 108 -5.61 15.48 5.45
CA ASN A 108 -6.44 16.01 6.53
C ASN A 108 -5.65 16.88 7.55
N ALA A 109 -4.32 16.81 7.56
CA ALA A 109 -3.47 17.56 8.48
C ALA A 109 -2.72 18.76 7.84
N THR A 110 -2.57 18.79 6.51
CA THR A 110 -1.82 19.83 5.80
C THR A 110 -2.52 20.16 4.48
N ALA A 111 -3.35 21.19 4.52
CA ALA A 111 -4.08 21.71 3.36
C ALA A 111 -3.22 22.64 2.48
N SER A 112 -1.91 22.76 2.72
CA SER A 112 -1.00 23.61 1.94
C SER A 112 0.11 22.81 1.25
N PRO A 113 0.25 22.90 -0.09
CA PRO A 113 1.37 22.32 -0.85
C PRO A 113 2.76 22.70 -0.31
N VAL A 114 2.87 23.87 0.33
CA VAL A 114 4.11 24.36 0.94
C VAL A 114 4.46 23.58 2.21
N GLU A 115 3.47 23.19 3.01
CA GLU A 115 3.69 22.38 4.21
C GLU A 115 4.06 20.94 3.87
N PHE A 116 3.50 20.42 2.78
CA PHE A 116 3.89 19.11 2.25
C PHE A 116 5.37 19.07 1.85
N GLU A 117 5.85 20.11 1.16
CA GLU A 117 7.26 20.23 0.80
C GLU A 117 8.16 20.31 2.05
N ARG A 118 7.70 21.02 3.09
CA ARG A 118 8.40 21.09 4.38
C ARG A 118 8.50 19.72 5.06
N ILE A 119 7.39 18.98 5.15
CA ILE A 119 7.36 17.65 5.79
C ILE A 119 8.25 16.66 5.03
N LEU A 120 8.25 16.69 3.69
CA LEU A 120 9.16 15.88 2.88
C LEU A 120 10.63 16.23 3.16
N ARG A 121 10.96 17.53 3.23
CA ARG A 121 12.32 17.98 3.54
C ARG A 121 12.76 17.56 4.95
N GLU A 122 11.88 17.65 5.94
CA GLU A 122 12.15 17.23 7.32
C GLU A 122 12.44 15.74 7.42
N LEU A 123 11.59 14.89 6.83
CA LEU A 123 11.81 13.43 6.82
C LEU A 123 13.12 13.02 6.12
N LEU A 124 13.47 13.72 5.03
CA LEU A 124 14.72 13.47 4.31
C LEU A 124 15.95 13.90 5.11
N ALA A 125 15.85 15.01 5.85
CA ALA A 125 16.92 15.49 6.71
C ALA A 125 17.13 14.61 7.95
N GLU A 126 16.06 14.07 8.52
CA GLU A 126 16.11 13.20 9.70
C GLU A 126 16.72 11.82 9.36
N GLY A 127 16.32 11.22 8.24
CA GLY A 127 16.93 9.98 7.74
C GLY A 127 18.37 10.12 7.21
N ALA A 128 18.88 11.36 7.10
CA ALA A 128 20.30 11.63 6.85
C ALA A 128 21.11 11.72 8.16
N ARG A 129 20.50 12.18 9.26
CA ARG A 129 21.14 12.23 10.58
C ARG A 129 21.31 10.85 11.20
N ASP A 130 20.31 9.98 11.07
CA ASP A 130 20.39 8.58 11.55
C ASP A 130 21.45 7.73 10.81
N ARG A 131 21.94 8.20 9.65
CA ARG A 131 23.05 7.56 8.91
C ARG A 131 24.43 8.17 9.21
N GLY A 132 24.50 9.24 9.99
CA GLY A 132 25.73 9.97 10.32
C GLY A 132 26.34 9.63 11.67
N GLU A 133 25.61 8.97 12.57
CA GLU A 133 26.11 8.61 13.91
C GLU A 133 26.52 7.14 13.99
N ASN A 134 27.52 6.75 13.21
CA ASN A 134 28.34 5.58 13.52
C ASN A 134 29.74 5.67 12.87
N THR A 135 30.42 6.79 13.11
CA THR A 135 31.87 6.92 12.89
C THR A 135 32.52 7.56 14.09
#